data_AF-A0A7J6R9N6-F1
#
_entry.id   AF-A0A7J6R9N6-F1
#
_cell.length_a   1.000
_cell.length_b   1.000
_cell.length_c   1.000
_cell.angle_alpha   90.00
_cell.angle_beta   90.00
_cell.angle_gamma   90.00
#
_symmetry.space_group_name_H-M   'P 1'
#
loop_
_entity.id
_entity.type
_entity.pdbx_description
1 polymer ?
#
loop_
_entity_poly.entity_id
_entity_poly.type
_entity_poly.pdbx_seq_one_letter_code
_entity_poly.pdbx_strand_id
1 'polypeptide(L)'
;GVRLADYASWPDYAAFEGPEEVTSVWGWSGALHHADTQDCHFVYSRDCKEDVCVAGGLKNYTQRVVDDSLPLSERQTAMKFVVHLMADIHQPLHGGNLSDATGIKTNVQIKFANFVTTNLHFVWDFSLLDQWEMDRYADDYIMQREDVPHRDRTRFWSSLVETIGKKLQKGGEYAVQ
;
A
#
# COMPACT_ATOMS: atom_id res chain seq x y z
N GLY A 1 -15.29 15.80 -6.78
CA GLY A 1 -14.02 15.18 -6.36
C GLY A 1 -13.93 13.77 -6.88
N VAL A 2 -12.82 13.06 -6.63
CA VAL A 2 -12.62 11.64 -6.97
C VAL A 2 -12.62 10.78 -5.70
N ARG A 3 -12.84 9.46 -5.82
CA ARG A 3 -12.72 8.54 -4.69
C ARG A 3 -11.24 8.26 -4.44
N LEU A 4 -10.85 8.20 -3.18
CA LEU A 4 -9.47 7.95 -2.79
C LEU A 4 -9.03 6.52 -3.17
N ALA A 5 -9.95 5.57 -3.06
CA ALA A 5 -9.73 4.17 -3.43
C ALA A 5 -9.35 3.99 -4.90
N ASP A 6 -9.89 4.83 -5.80
CA ASP A 6 -9.59 4.75 -7.24
C ASP A 6 -8.10 5.06 -7.55
N TYR A 7 -7.37 5.64 -6.59
CA TYR A 7 -5.95 5.98 -6.71
C TYR A 7 -5.08 5.36 -5.62
N ALA A 8 -5.66 4.56 -4.72
CA ALA A 8 -4.93 3.98 -3.61
C ALA A 8 -3.84 3.01 -4.10
N SER A 9 -4.06 2.32 -5.23
CA SER A 9 -3.07 1.42 -5.84
C SER A 9 -2.17 2.09 -6.88
N TRP A 10 -2.25 3.42 -7.04
CA TRP A 10 -1.40 4.11 -8.03
C TRP A 10 0.10 4.00 -7.71
N PRO A 11 0.56 4.03 -6.43
CA PRO A 11 1.98 3.82 -6.12
C PRO A 11 2.54 2.47 -6.60
N ASP A 12 1.84 1.35 -6.38
CA ASP A 12 2.23 0.04 -6.94
C ASP A 12 2.33 0.11 -8.47
N TYR A 13 1.29 0.66 -9.11
CA TYR A 13 1.27 0.82 -10.55
C TYR A 13 2.47 1.64 -11.05
N ALA A 14 2.79 2.74 -10.38
CA ALA A 14 3.88 3.61 -10.78
C ALA A 14 5.26 2.97 -10.57
N ALA A 15 5.42 2.16 -9.51
CA ALA A 15 6.66 1.50 -9.17
C ALA A 15 6.92 0.24 -10.00
N PHE A 16 5.89 -0.57 -10.28
CA PHE A 16 6.07 -1.96 -10.73
C PHE A 16 5.32 -2.33 -12.02
N GLU A 17 4.13 -1.79 -12.29
CA GLU A 17 3.25 -2.30 -13.37
C GLU A 17 3.12 -1.37 -14.59
N GLY A 18 3.40 -0.09 -14.41
CA GLY A 18 3.23 0.91 -15.45
C GLY A 18 4.15 0.68 -16.65
N PRO A 19 3.85 1.30 -17.80
CA PRO A 19 4.76 1.28 -18.93
C PRO A 19 6.08 1.98 -18.57
N GLU A 20 7.13 1.76 -19.37
CA GLU A 20 8.49 2.24 -19.09
C GLU A 20 8.56 3.75 -18.82
N GLU A 21 7.71 4.56 -19.47
CA GLU A 21 7.68 6.01 -19.26
C GLU A 21 7.24 6.40 -17.85
N VAL A 22 6.48 5.54 -17.18
CA VAL A 22 6.04 5.73 -15.79
C VAL A 22 7.06 5.13 -14.83
N THR A 23 7.45 3.87 -15.04
CA THR A 23 8.34 3.14 -14.13
C THR A 23 9.77 3.67 -14.17
N SER A 24 10.24 4.26 -15.27
CA SER A 24 11.54 4.96 -15.30
C SER A 24 11.57 6.21 -14.40
N VAL A 25 10.40 6.81 -14.12
CA VAL A 25 10.27 7.98 -13.24
C VAL A 25 10.04 7.57 -11.79
N TRP A 26 9.27 6.51 -11.56
CA TRP A 26 8.77 6.13 -10.23
C TRP A 26 9.27 4.79 -9.71
N GLY A 27 10.01 4.00 -10.48
CA GLY A 27 10.48 2.66 -10.09
C GLY A 27 11.36 2.67 -8.84
N TRP A 28 12.08 3.76 -8.58
CA TRP A 28 12.82 3.97 -7.34
C TRP A 28 11.93 3.92 -6.09
N SER A 29 10.64 4.27 -6.23
CA SER A 29 9.70 4.33 -5.11
C SER A 29 9.26 2.95 -4.62
N GLY A 30 9.57 1.86 -5.33
CA GLY A 30 9.27 0.50 -4.86
C GLY A 30 9.92 0.16 -3.51
N ALA A 31 11.08 0.76 -3.20
CA ALA A 31 11.73 0.62 -1.90
C ALA A 31 10.95 1.31 -0.75
N LEU A 32 9.97 2.16 -1.06
CA LEU A 32 9.11 2.78 -0.07
C LEU A 32 7.95 1.88 0.38
N HIS A 33 7.70 0.73 -0.26
CA HIS A 33 6.53 -0.10 0.08
C HIS A 33 6.76 -1.01 1.29
N HIS A 34 7.99 -1.12 1.78
CA HIS A 34 8.33 -2.02 2.89
C HIS A 34 9.48 -1.47 3.75
N ALA A 35 9.80 -2.18 4.82
CA ALA A 35 11.01 -2.04 5.60
C ALA A 35 11.52 -3.42 6.00
N ASP A 36 12.79 -3.70 5.68
CA ASP A 36 13.45 -4.93 6.09
C ASP A 36 13.87 -4.86 7.56
N THR A 37 13.32 -5.75 8.38
CA THR A 37 13.58 -5.78 9.83
C THR A 37 14.48 -6.93 10.24
N GLN A 38 15.02 -6.84 11.46
CA GLN A 38 15.82 -7.89 12.10
C GLN A 38 15.21 -8.22 13.46
N ASP A 39 15.24 -9.50 13.81
CA ASP A 39 14.76 -10.03 15.11
C ASP A 39 13.32 -9.63 15.46
N CYS A 40 12.44 -9.46 14.47
CA CYS A 40 11.05 -9.01 14.65
C CYS A 40 10.89 -7.61 15.27
N HIS A 41 11.94 -6.78 15.23
CA HIS A 41 11.91 -5.41 15.74
C HIS A 41 12.32 -4.44 14.66
N PHE A 42 11.49 -3.44 14.39
CA PHE A 42 11.86 -2.31 13.53
C PHE A 42 12.64 -1.26 14.33
N VAL A 43 13.79 -0.86 13.81
CA VAL A 43 14.59 0.24 14.33
C VAL A 43 14.88 1.21 13.19
N TYR A 44 14.24 2.38 13.23
CA TYR A 44 14.27 3.35 12.13
C TYR A 44 15.68 3.66 11.61
N SER A 45 16.63 3.95 12.50
CA SER A 45 18.01 4.30 12.11
C SER A 45 18.80 3.15 11.48
N ARG A 46 18.40 1.90 11.75
CA ARG A 46 19.05 0.68 11.22
C ARG A 46 18.39 0.22 9.92
N ASP A 47 17.05 0.23 9.91
CA ASP A 47 16.22 -0.44 8.91
C ASP A 47 15.69 0.52 7.83
N CYS A 48 15.59 1.82 8.11
CA CYS A 48 15.12 2.84 7.18
C CYS A 48 16.26 3.77 6.75
N LYS A 49 17.25 3.21 6.03
CA LYS A 49 18.43 3.95 5.60
C LYS A 49 18.01 5.07 4.64
N GLU A 50 18.53 6.27 4.88
CA GLU A 50 18.28 7.45 4.03
C GLU A 50 16.79 7.80 3.88
N ASP A 51 15.95 7.42 4.85
CA ASP A 51 14.48 7.54 4.77
C ASP A 51 13.85 6.76 3.59
N VAL A 52 14.58 5.81 2.99
CA VAL A 52 14.11 4.94 1.88
C VAL A 52 13.53 3.65 2.45
N CYS A 53 12.35 3.77 3.03
CA CYS A 53 11.50 2.65 3.48
C CYS A 53 10.06 3.16 3.66
N VAL A 54 9.10 2.28 3.99
CA VAL A 54 7.69 2.67 4.22
C VAL A 54 7.49 3.73 5.31
N ALA A 55 8.21 3.65 6.43
CA ALA A 55 8.13 4.64 7.49
C ALA A 55 8.71 6.01 7.05
N GLY A 56 9.81 6.00 6.29
CA GLY A 56 10.42 7.21 5.74
C GLY A 56 9.59 7.85 4.62
N GLY A 57 8.99 7.02 3.77
CA GLY A 57 8.01 7.44 2.75
C GLY A 57 6.80 8.12 3.39
N LEU A 58 6.22 7.53 4.43
CA LEU A 58 5.13 8.15 5.19
C LEU A 58 5.54 9.48 5.83
N LYS A 59 6.70 9.54 6.49
CA LYS A 59 7.25 10.77 7.07
C LYS A 59 7.36 11.89 6.01
N ASN A 60 7.90 11.58 4.84
CA ASN A 60 8.05 12.55 3.75
C ASN A 60 6.70 12.99 3.17
N TYR A 61 5.86 12.04 2.71
CA TYR A 61 4.65 12.39 1.98
C TYR A 61 3.55 12.99 2.88
N THR A 62 3.54 12.72 4.19
CA THR A 62 2.67 13.42 5.14
C THR A 62 3.06 14.89 5.32
N GLN A 63 4.35 15.24 5.22
CA GLN A 63 4.79 16.64 5.21
C GLN A 63 4.40 17.33 3.89
N ARG A 64 4.61 16.66 2.76
CA ARG A 64 4.33 17.21 1.42
C ARG A 64 2.84 17.44 1.16
N VAL A 65 1.94 16.57 1.65
CA VAL A 65 0.50 16.71 1.35
C VAL A 65 -0.12 17.96 1.98
N VAL A 66 0.41 18.40 3.13
CA VAL A 66 -0.06 19.59 3.86
C VAL A 66 0.70 20.87 3.51
N ASP A 67 1.78 20.79 2.74
CA ASP A 67 2.59 21.94 2.34
C ASP A 67 1.90 22.73 1.22
N ASP A 68 1.27 23.86 1.58
CA ASP A 68 0.57 24.74 0.64
C ASP A 68 1.51 25.51 -0.30
N SER A 69 2.83 25.45 -0.10
CA SER A 69 3.80 26.02 -1.04
C SER A 69 4.06 25.12 -2.26
N LEU A 70 3.74 23.82 -2.16
CA LEU A 70 3.89 22.88 -3.26
C LEU A 70 2.76 23.00 -4.30
N PRO A 71 3.05 22.76 -5.59
CA PRO A 71 2.01 22.65 -6.60
C PRO A 71 0.94 21.61 -6.24
N LEU A 72 -0.31 21.87 -6.62
CA LEU A 72 -1.43 20.97 -6.35
C LEU A 72 -1.16 19.54 -6.84
N SER A 73 -0.48 19.38 -7.98
CA SER A 73 -0.10 18.07 -8.52
C SER A 73 0.84 17.29 -7.59
N GLU A 74 1.82 17.95 -6.98
CA GLU A 74 2.75 17.31 -6.04
C GLU A 74 2.04 16.89 -4.75
N ARG A 75 1.12 17.72 -4.26
CA ARG A 75 0.29 17.39 -3.09
C ARG A 75 -0.67 16.24 -3.37
N GLN A 76 -1.23 16.16 -4.58
CA GLN A 76 -2.04 15.03 -5.03
C GLN A 76 -1.23 13.75 -5.11
N THR A 77 -0.01 13.80 -5.65
CA THR A 77 0.93 12.65 -5.62
C THR A 77 1.25 12.24 -4.19
N ALA A 78 1.53 13.20 -3.31
CA ALA A 78 1.77 12.92 -1.89
C ALA A 78 0.56 12.24 -1.23
N MET A 79 -0.67 12.69 -1.51
CA MET A 79 -1.88 12.04 -1.00
C MET A 79 -2.01 10.58 -1.46
N LYS A 80 -1.67 10.27 -2.73
CA LYS A 80 -1.70 8.90 -3.24
C LYS A 80 -0.72 8.01 -2.48
N PHE A 81 0.52 8.46 -2.28
CA PHE A 81 1.52 7.74 -1.49
C PHE A 81 1.10 7.58 -0.03
N VAL A 82 0.61 8.64 0.64
CA VAL A 82 0.17 8.53 2.05
C VAL A 82 -0.86 7.42 2.24
N VAL A 83 -1.84 7.34 1.34
CA VAL A 83 -2.92 6.35 1.46
C VAL A 83 -2.43 4.94 1.22
N HIS A 84 -1.58 4.76 0.22
CA HIS A 84 -1.00 3.47 -0.12
C HIS A 84 -0.06 2.98 0.99
N LEU A 85 0.92 3.80 1.37
CA LEU A 85 1.94 3.44 2.34
C LEU A 85 1.35 3.23 3.75
N MET A 86 0.21 3.86 4.06
CA MET A 86 -0.52 3.59 5.30
C MET A 86 -1.14 2.19 5.29
N ALA A 87 -1.56 1.65 4.14
CA ALA A 87 -1.97 0.26 4.05
C ALA A 87 -0.76 -0.68 4.16
N ASP A 88 0.30 -0.38 3.39
CA ASP A 88 1.54 -1.18 3.38
C ASP A 88 2.15 -1.33 4.77
N ILE A 89 2.30 -0.25 5.54
CA ILE A 89 2.92 -0.32 6.86
C ILE A 89 2.12 -1.20 7.85
N HIS A 90 0.82 -1.42 7.58
CA HIS A 90 -0.03 -2.31 8.37
C HIS A 90 -0.08 -3.74 7.84
N GLN A 91 0.42 -4.01 6.63
CA GLN A 91 0.61 -5.35 6.09
C GLN A 91 1.80 -5.97 6.84
N PRO A 92 1.60 -6.99 7.70
CA PRO A 92 2.65 -7.47 8.61
C PRO A 92 3.97 -7.88 7.94
N LEU A 93 3.91 -8.41 6.71
CA LEU A 93 5.09 -8.82 5.97
C LEU A 93 5.82 -7.66 5.30
N HIS A 94 5.21 -6.49 5.09
CA HIS A 94 5.95 -5.30 4.66
C HIS A 94 6.89 -4.75 5.76
N GLY A 95 6.78 -5.24 7.00
CA GLY A 95 7.77 -5.07 8.07
C GLY A 95 8.56 -6.36 8.37
N GLY A 96 8.69 -7.24 7.38
CA GLY A 96 9.20 -8.60 7.53
C GLY A 96 10.72 -8.75 7.56
N ASN A 97 11.18 -10.00 7.58
CA ASN A 97 12.59 -10.33 7.68
C ASN A 97 13.30 -10.21 6.31
N LEU A 98 14.49 -9.62 6.28
CA LEU A 98 15.29 -9.52 5.07
C LEU A 98 15.65 -10.89 4.47
N SER A 99 15.88 -11.90 5.32
CA SER A 99 16.43 -13.20 4.90
C SER A 99 15.51 -13.96 3.95
N ASP A 100 14.19 -13.86 4.14
CA ASP A 100 13.18 -14.46 3.26
C ASP A 100 12.54 -13.45 2.30
N ALA A 101 13.14 -12.25 2.17
CA ALA A 101 12.63 -11.13 1.42
C ALA A 101 11.16 -10.90 1.76
N THR A 102 10.90 -10.58 3.03
CA THR A 102 9.55 -10.28 3.53
C THR A 102 8.53 -11.39 3.24
N GLY A 103 8.95 -12.66 3.26
CA GLY A 103 8.09 -13.81 2.96
C GLY A 103 7.95 -14.18 1.47
N ILE A 104 8.55 -13.42 0.55
CA ILE A 104 8.52 -13.72 -0.90
C ILE A 104 9.22 -15.05 -1.22
N LYS A 105 10.29 -15.39 -0.48
CA LYS A 105 11.04 -16.65 -0.68
C LYS A 105 10.41 -17.86 0.02
N THR A 106 9.31 -17.66 0.73
CA THR A 106 8.65 -18.70 1.54
C THR A 106 7.46 -19.27 0.77
N ASN A 107 7.67 -20.37 0.04
CA ASN A 107 6.61 -21.05 -0.71
C ASN A 107 5.63 -21.79 0.22
N VAL A 108 4.33 -21.65 -0.05
CA VAL A 108 3.24 -22.25 0.71
C VAL A 108 2.16 -22.81 -0.21
N GLN A 109 1.59 -23.95 0.19
CA GLN A 109 0.39 -24.50 -0.44
C GLN A 109 -0.81 -24.20 0.46
N ILE A 110 -1.76 -23.40 -0.05
CA ILE A 110 -2.95 -23.03 0.72
C ILE A 110 -4.13 -23.94 0.38
N LYS A 111 -5.07 -24.08 1.32
CA LYS A 111 -6.31 -24.86 1.16
C LYS A 111 -7.57 -23.97 1.08
N PHE A 112 -7.36 -22.70 0.79
CA PHE A 112 -8.35 -21.65 0.63
C PHE A 112 -7.98 -20.85 -0.64
N ALA A 113 -8.82 -19.89 -1.05
CA ALA A 113 -8.60 -19.05 -2.23
C ALA A 113 -8.14 -19.88 -3.46
N ASN A 114 -8.93 -20.90 -3.81
CA ASN A 114 -8.72 -21.81 -4.95
C ASN A 114 -7.51 -22.76 -4.86
N PHE A 115 -7.06 -23.11 -3.65
CA PHE A 115 -6.08 -24.19 -3.42
C PHE A 115 -4.76 -24.01 -4.19
N VAL A 116 -4.33 -22.76 -4.37
CA VAL A 116 -3.12 -22.43 -5.14
C VAL A 116 -1.84 -22.68 -4.33
N THR A 117 -0.74 -22.90 -5.04
CA THR A 117 0.61 -22.76 -4.48
C THR A 117 1.10 -21.35 -4.77
N THR A 118 1.56 -20.64 -3.74
CA THR A 118 2.06 -19.26 -3.85
C THR A 118 3.16 -19.01 -2.79
N ASN A 119 3.60 -17.77 -2.60
CA ASN A 119 4.50 -17.40 -1.50
C ASN A 119 3.74 -16.77 -0.32
N LEU A 120 4.37 -16.73 0.85
CA LEU A 120 3.74 -16.24 2.08
C LEU A 120 3.36 -14.76 2.00
N HIS A 121 4.15 -13.94 1.31
CA HIS A 121 3.85 -12.51 1.09
C HIS A 121 2.51 -12.34 0.36
N PHE A 122 2.35 -13.05 -0.77
CA PHE A 122 1.13 -13.04 -1.57
C PHE A 122 -0.10 -13.53 -0.79
N VAL A 123 0.08 -14.46 0.16
CA VAL A 123 -1.04 -14.89 1.02
C VAL A 123 -1.60 -13.73 1.84
N TRP A 124 -0.73 -12.87 2.37
CA TRP A 124 -1.13 -11.73 3.19
C TRP A 124 -1.67 -10.57 2.35
N ASP A 125 -1.05 -10.28 1.21
CA ASP A 125 -1.49 -9.20 0.32
C ASP A 125 -2.86 -9.50 -0.29
N PHE A 126 -3.09 -10.76 -0.66
CA PHE A 126 -4.21 -11.12 -1.53
C PHE A 126 -5.00 -12.31 -1.01
N SER A 127 -4.40 -13.50 -0.85
CA SER A 127 -5.18 -14.73 -0.69
C SER A 127 -6.16 -14.73 0.50
N LEU A 128 -5.81 -14.08 1.63
CA LEU A 128 -6.70 -13.94 2.77
C LEU A 128 -7.92 -13.05 2.46
N LEU A 129 -7.68 -11.94 1.75
CA LEU A 129 -8.74 -11.04 1.28
C LEU A 129 -9.59 -11.72 0.21
N ASP A 130 -8.95 -12.47 -0.69
CA ASP A 130 -9.62 -13.24 -1.72
C ASP A 130 -10.63 -14.21 -1.14
N GLN A 131 -10.20 -15.01 -0.16
CA GLN A 131 -11.11 -15.93 0.51
C GLN A 131 -12.27 -15.19 1.19
N TRP A 132 -11.99 -14.08 1.88
CA TRP A 132 -13.01 -13.30 2.56
C TRP A 132 -14.03 -12.68 1.60
N GLU A 133 -13.59 -12.13 0.47
CA GLU A 133 -14.48 -11.55 -0.54
C GLU A 133 -15.24 -12.63 -1.30
N MET A 134 -14.62 -13.78 -1.63
CA MET A 134 -15.33 -14.93 -2.21
C MET A 134 -16.48 -15.40 -1.32
N ASP A 135 -16.25 -15.50 -0.01
CA ASP A 135 -17.27 -15.95 0.94
C ASP A 135 -18.43 -14.96 1.08
N ARG A 136 -18.20 -13.67 0.78
CA ARG A 136 -19.16 -12.60 1.01
C ARG A 136 -19.84 -12.04 -0.24
N TYR A 137 -19.16 -12.09 -1.38
CA TYR A 137 -19.57 -11.48 -2.65
C TYR A 137 -19.34 -12.43 -3.84
N ALA A 138 -19.63 -13.72 -3.67
CA ALA A 138 -19.29 -14.79 -4.60
C ALA A 138 -19.57 -14.49 -6.10
N ASP A 139 -20.70 -13.86 -6.42
CA ASP A 139 -21.11 -13.59 -7.81
C ASP A 139 -20.44 -12.37 -8.46
N ASP A 140 -19.83 -11.49 -7.65
CA ASP A 140 -19.25 -10.20 -8.06
C ASP A 140 -17.74 -10.12 -7.82
N TYR A 141 -17.14 -11.19 -7.30
CA TYR A 141 -15.77 -11.19 -6.84
C TYR A 141 -14.76 -11.35 -7.98
N ILE A 142 -13.69 -10.54 -7.94
CA ILE A 142 -12.56 -10.60 -8.86
C ILE A 142 -11.32 -10.96 -8.05
N MET A 143 -10.76 -12.16 -8.29
CA MET A 143 -9.53 -12.64 -7.66
C MET A 143 -8.42 -11.60 -7.75
N GLN A 144 -7.74 -11.31 -6.64
CA GLN A 144 -6.67 -10.32 -6.57
C GLN A 144 -5.35 -10.95 -7.06
N ARG A 145 -5.30 -11.33 -8.33
CA ARG A 145 -4.15 -11.97 -8.96
C ARG A 145 -3.34 -10.97 -9.78
N GLU A 146 -2.05 -11.27 -9.95
CA GLU A 146 -1.13 -10.46 -10.76
C GLU A 146 -1.59 -10.28 -12.21
N ASP A 147 -2.40 -11.21 -12.76
CA ASP A 147 -2.96 -11.12 -14.11
C ASP A 147 -4.17 -10.15 -14.22
N VAL A 148 -4.62 -9.59 -13.10
CA VAL A 148 -5.68 -8.59 -13.04
C VAL A 148 -5.09 -7.22 -12.67
N PRO A 149 -5.27 -6.16 -13.48
CA PRO A 149 -4.73 -4.84 -13.17
C PRO A 149 -5.12 -4.36 -11.76
N HIS A 150 -4.16 -3.85 -10.98
CA HIS A 150 -4.38 -3.37 -9.60
C HIS A 150 -5.55 -2.37 -9.48
N ARG A 151 -5.80 -1.55 -10.51
CA ARG A 151 -6.90 -0.58 -10.51
C ARG A 151 -8.30 -1.20 -10.55
N ASP A 152 -8.46 -2.37 -11.16
CA ASP A 152 -9.77 -3.00 -11.40
C ASP A 152 -10.27 -3.78 -10.16
N ARG A 153 -9.45 -3.81 -9.10
CA ARG A 153 -9.60 -4.62 -7.90
C ARG A 153 -10.29 -3.92 -6.71
N THR A 154 -10.75 -2.67 -6.86
CA THR A 154 -11.09 -1.74 -5.75
C THR A 154 -12.58 -1.57 -5.45
N ARG A 155 -13.44 -2.54 -5.76
CA ARG A 155 -14.91 -2.33 -5.82
C ARG A 155 -15.58 -2.02 -4.46
N PHE A 156 -15.04 -2.48 -3.33
CA PHE A 156 -15.78 -2.50 -2.05
C PHE A 156 -15.35 -1.50 -0.98
N TRP A 157 -14.19 -0.84 -1.09
CA TRP A 157 -13.63 0.00 -0.01
C TRP A 157 -13.34 1.43 -0.47
N SER A 158 -14.37 2.28 -0.57
CA SER A 158 -14.18 3.66 -1.04
C SER A 158 -14.63 4.74 -0.07
N SER A 159 -13.81 5.79 0.04
CA SER A 159 -14.15 7.06 0.67
C SER A 159 -13.85 8.21 -0.28
N LEU A 160 -14.63 9.30 -0.19
CA LEU A 160 -14.42 10.50 -0.99
C LEU A 160 -13.35 11.38 -0.32
N VAL A 161 -12.43 11.93 -1.12
CA VAL A 161 -11.40 12.87 -0.65
C VAL A 161 -12.00 14.07 0.08
N GLU A 162 -13.14 14.58 -0.41
CA GLU A 162 -13.86 15.69 0.24
C GLU A 162 -14.37 15.32 1.63
N THR A 163 -14.82 14.07 1.82
CA THR A 163 -15.27 13.57 3.12
C THR A 163 -14.11 13.45 4.10
N ILE A 164 -12.93 13.06 3.64
CA ILE A 164 -11.71 13.04 4.45
C ILE A 164 -11.32 14.46 4.85
N GLY A 165 -11.31 15.42 3.93
CA GLY A 165 -11.01 16.82 4.25
C GLY A 165 -11.93 17.39 5.33
N LYS A 166 -13.24 17.13 5.22
CA LYS A 166 -14.23 17.51 6.26
C LYS A 166 -13.98 16.79 7.59
N LYS A 167 -13.62 15.49 7.54
CA LYS A 167 -13.32 14.69 8.73
C LYS A 167 -12.01 15.08 9.39
N LEU A 168 -10.98 15.47 8.65
CA LEU A 168 -9.70 15.97 9.17
C LEU A 168 -9.85 17.38 9.75
N GLN A 169 -10.62 18.25 9.12
CA GLN A 169 -11.00 19.55 9.69
C GLN A 169 -11.78 19.40 11.01
N LYS A 170 -12.62 18.38 11.12
CA LYS A 170 -13.25 17.99 12.40
C LYS A 170 -12.31 17.22 13.34
N GLY A 171 -11.32 16.52 12.80
CA GLY A 171 -10.35 15.67 13.51
C GLY A 171 -9.23 16.45 14.21
N GLY A 172 -9.08 17.75 13.90
CA GLY A 172 -8.30 18.68 14.73
C GLY A 172 -8.86 18.86 16.15
N GLU A 173 -10.08 18.39 16.43
CA GLU A 173 -10.71 18.44 17.76
C GLU A 173 -10.29 17.29 18.69
N TYR A 174 -9.80 16.16 18.14
CA TYR A 174 -9.34 14.98 18.92
C TYR A 174 -7.82 14.84 18.99
N ALA A 175 -7.07 15.67 18.25
CA ALA A 175 -5.60 15.71 18.29
C ALA A 175 -5.06 16.50 19.50
N VAL A 176 -5.95 17.05 20.34
CA VAL A 176 -5.62 17.74 21.59
C VAL A 176 -6.32 17.03 22.75
N GLN A 177 -5.78 15.89 23.18
CA GLN A 177 -5.98 15.36 24.53
C GLN A 177 -4.63 15.00 25.13
#